data_AF-A0A6F9Y671-F1
#
_entry.id   AF-A0A6F9Y671-F1
#
_cell.length_a   1.000
_cell.length_b   1.000
_cell.length_c   1.000
_cell.angle_alpha   90.00
_cell.angle_beta   90.00
_cell.angle_gamma   90.00
#
_symmetry.space_group_name_H-M   'P 1'
#
loop_
_entity.id
_entity.type
_entity.pdbx_description
1 polymer ?
#
loop_
_entity_poly.entity_id
_entity_poly.type
_entity_poly.pdbx_seq_one_letter_code
_entity_poly.pdbx_strand_id
1 'polypeptide(L)' 'MNNLAKVLEDDEKFMDLLKIIQSFELKDCWLCAGTIRNYIWNVLSGKEGFSDAHFSDVDVIFFDKKLSCQLPLTKVRGL' A
#
# COMPACT_ATOMS: atom_id res chain seq x y z
N MET A 1 2.72 -16.24 19.28
CA MET A 1 2.08 -14.98 18.83
C MET A 1 2.41 -14.81 17.36
N ASN A 2 1.40 -14.74 16.49
CA ASN A 2 1.63 -14.54 15.06
C ASN A 2 2.26 -13.17 14.84
N ASN A 3 3.48 -13.14 14.30
CA ASN A 3 4.13 -11.90 13.93
C ASN A 3 3.55 -11.46 12.57
N LEU A 4 2.54 -10.61 12.59
CA LEU A 4 1.90 -10.10 11.38
C LEU A 4 2.89 -9.38 10.46
N ALA A 5 3.90 -8.69 11.01
CA ALA A 5 4.95 -8.08 10.20
C ALA A 5 5.72 -9.13 9.40
N LYS A 6 6.02 -10.28 10.03
CA LYS A 6 6.69 -11.39 9.33
C LYS A 6 5.86 -11.97 8.19
N VAL A 7 4.54 -12.07 8.38
CA VAL A 7 3.62 -12.50 7.32
C VAL A 7 3.65 -11.54 6.13
N LEU A 8 3.66 -10.24 6.40
CA LEU A 8 3.74 -9.21 5.35
C LEU A 8 5.09 -9.23 4.62
N GLU A 9 6.19 -9.42 5.36
CA GLU A 9 7.55 -9.50 4.80
C GLU A 9 7.77 -10.75 3.93
N ASP A 10 7.14 -11.87 4.30
CA ASP A 10 7.28 -13.15 3.60
C ASP A 10 6.35 -13.24 2.37
N ASP A 11 5.39 -12.32 2.22
CA ASP A 11 4.51 -12.24 1.05
C ASP A 11 5.14 -11.40 -0.07
N GLU A 12 5.58 -12.10 -1.12
CA GLU A 12 6.26 -11.49 -2.27
C GLU A 12 5.41 -10.42 -2.97
N LYS A 13 4.09 -10.66 -3.13
CA LYS A 13 3.18 -9.70 -3.77
C LYS A 13 3.07 -8.43 -2.92
N PHE A 14 3.06 -8.57 -1.60
CA PHE A 14 3.03 -7.43 -0.67
C PHE A 14 4.32 -6.61 -0.76
N MET A 15 5.47 -7.28 -0.78
CA MET A 15 6.75 -6.61 -0.90
C MET A 15 6.91 -5.92 -2.26
N ASP A 16 6.41 -6.51 -3.35
CA ASP A 16 6.43 -5.88 -4.66
C ASP A 16 5.52 -4.66 -4.75
N LEU A 17 4.34 -4.69 -4.12
CA LEU A 17 3.48 -3.53 -3.99
C LEU A 17 4.21 -2.37 -3.26
N LEU A 18 4.91 -2.67 -2.16
CA LEU A 18 5.68 -1.66 -1.44
C LEU A 18 6.82 -1.07 -2.30
N LYS A 19 7.51 -1.90 -3.10
CA LYS A 19 8.54 -1.42 -4.04
C LYS A 19 7.95 -0.51 -5.12
N ILE A 20 6.78 -0.84 -5.65
CA ILE A 20 6.07 0.01 -6.63
C ILE A 20 5.72 1.36 -5.99
N ILE A 21 5.16 1.35 -4.77
CA ILE A 21 4.80 2.58 -4.05
C ILE A 21 6.04 3.44 -3.79
N GLN A 22 7.15 2.80 -3.39
CA GLN A 22 8.43 3.47 -3.18
C GLN A 22 8.96 4.12 -4.48
N SER A 23 8.76 3.49 -5.64
CA SER A 23 9.20 4.03 -6.94
C SER A 23 8.50 5.32 -7.38
N PHE A 24 7.38 5.69 -6.74
CA PHE A 24 6.74 6.98 -6.97
C PHE A 24 7.46 8.14 -6.28
N GLU A 25 8.39 7.87 -5.37
CA GLU A 25 9.18 8.88 -4.64
C GLU A 25 8.29 9.93 -3.93
N LEU A 26 7.08 9.52 -3.54
CA LEU A 26 6.15 10.37 -2.81
C LEU A 26 6.70 10.66 -1.41
N LYS A 27 6.65 11.92 -1.01
CA LYS A 27 7.11 12.36 0.31
C LYS A 27 6.14 11.89 1.40
N ASP A 28 6.70 11.35 2.48
CA ASP A 28 5.94 10.87 3.64
C ASP A 28 4.77 9.97 3.23
N CYS A 29 5.11 8.92 2.46
CA CYS A 29 4.17 8.04 1.78
C CYS A 29 3.98 6.71 2.52
N TRP A 30 2.73 6.30 2.68
CA TRP A 30 2.34 5.14 3.48
C TRP A 30 1.24 4.36 2.76
N LEU A 31 1.40 3.04 2.69
CA LEU A 31 0.30 2.14 2.34
C LEU A 31 -0.64 2.04 3.55
N CYS A 32 -1.94 2.19 3.36
CA CYS A 32 -2.85 2.47 4.46
C CYS A 32 -4.18 1.72 4.42
N ALA A 33 -4.93 1.91 5.51
CA ALA A 33 -6.33 1.59 5.75
C ALA A 33 -6.89 0.33 5.07
N GLY A 34 -7.58 0.47 3.95
CA GLY A 34 -8.34 -0.62 3.33
C GLY A 34 -7.45 -1.73 2.82
N THR A 35 -6.31 -1.41 2.20
CA THR A 35 -5.40 -2.42 1.67
C THR A 35 -4.81 -3.31 2.78
N ILE A 36 -4.24 -2.71 3.82
CA ILE A 36 -3.62 -3.48 4.93
C ILE A 36 -4.70 -4.24 5.72
N ARG A 37 -5.84 -3.61 6.02
CA ARG A 37 -6.93 -4.26 6.75
C ARG A 37 -7.47 -5.47 5.98
N ASN A 38 -7.76 -5.31 4.68
CA ASN A 38 -8.30 -6.39 3.87
C ASN A 38 -7.30 -7.54 3.75
N TYR A 39 -6.01 -7.22 3.56
CA TYR A 39 -4.94 -8.22 3.56
C TYR A 39 -4.92 -9.03 4.86
N ILE A 40 -4.83 -8.36 6.01
CA ILE A 40 -4.78 -9.02 7.32
C ILE A 40 -6.04 -9.83 7.56
N TRP A 41 -7.21 -9.30 7.22
CA TRP A 41 -8.49 -10.00 7.38
C TRP A 41 -8.53 -11.30 6.58
N ASN A 42 -8.03 -11.28 5.33
CA ASN A 42 -7.95 -12.47 4.49
C ASN A 42 -7.02 -13.53 5.10
N VAL A 43 -5.81 -13.12 5.50
CA VAL A 43 -4.83 -14.02 6.14
C VAL A 43 -5.44 -14.66 7.39
N LEU A 44 -6.05 -13.86 8.28
CA LEU A 44 -6.67 -14.36 9.52
C LEU A 44 -7.88 -15.26 9.26
N SER A 45 -8.53 -15.11 8.10
CA SER A 45 -9.65 -15.96 7.65
C SER A 45 -9.20 -17.21 6.88
N GLY A 46 -7.89 -17.48 6.79
CA GLY A 46 -7.34 -18.62 6.07
C GLY A 46 -7.41 -18.49 4.54
N LYS A 47 -7.55 -17.27 4.02
CA LYS A 47 -7.53 -16.95 2.58
C LYS A 47 -6.19 -16.33 2.19
N GLU A 48 -5.90 -16.29 0.90
CA GLU A 48 -4.75 -15.53 0.39
C GLU A 48 -4.90 -14.05 0.74
N GLY A 49 -3.80 -13.42 1.21
CA GLY A 49 -3.81 -12.01 1.63
C GLY A 49 -4.32 -11.09 0.52
N PHE A 50 -3.75 -11.23 -0.68
CA PHE A 50 -4.29 -10.64 -1.90
C PHE A 50 -5.04 -11.70 -2.73
N SER A 51 -6.34 -11.78 -2.54
CA SER A 51 -7.22 -12.57 -3.39
C SER A 51 -7.68 -11.76 -4.60
N ASP A 52 -7.64 -12.34 -5.79
CA ASP A 52 -8.06 -11.71 -7.06
C ASP A 52 -9.51 -11.18 -7.03
N ALA A 53 -10.38 -11.74 -6.19
CA ALA A 53 -11.78 -11.33 -6.05
C ALA A 53 -11.98 -10.02 -5.24
N HIS A 54 -10.96 -9.55 -4.51
CA HIS A 54 -11.04 -8.40 -3.61
C HIS A 54 -9.86 -7.42 -3.73
N PHE A 55 -8.99 -7.63 -4.71
CA PHE A 55 -7.89 -6.72 -5.02
C PHE A 55 -8.38 -5.58 -5.92
N SER A 56 -9.34 -4.77 -5.44
CA SER A 56 -9.91 -3.68 -6.25
C SER A 56 -9.23 -2.34 -5.99
N ASP A 57 -8.77 -2.07 -4.76
CA ASP A 57 -8.32 -0.73 -4.37
C ASP A 57 -7.02 -0.76 -3.53
N VAL A 58 -6.05 0.08 -3.92
CA VAL A 58 -4.81 0.33 -3.18
C VAL A 58 -4.87 1.72 -2.55
N ASP A 59 -4.92 1.77 -1.22
CA ASP A 59 -4.96 3.00 -0.45
C ASP A 59 -3.54 3.49 -0.15
N VAL A 60 -3.11 4.54 -0.84
CA VAL A 60 -1.82 5.20 -0.61
C VAL A 60 -2.07 6.63 -0.14
N ILE A 61 -1.53 6.98 1.03
CA ILE A 61 -1.53 8.36 1.53
C ILE A 61 -0.11 8.91 1.46
N PHE A 62 0.01 10.21 1.17
CA PHE A 62 1.29 10.90 1.20
C PHE A 62 1.12 12.33 1.68
N PHE A 63 2.20 12.94 2.16
CA PHE A 63 2.17 14.31 2.62
C PHE A 63 3.39 15.11 2.15
N ASP A 64 3.10 16.19 1.42
CA ASP A 64 4.09 17.20 1.08
C ASP A 64 3.53 18.61 1.28
N LYS A 65 4.15 19.37 2.18
CA LYS A 65 3.82 20.77 2.47
C LYS A 65 3.91 21.69 1.24
N LYS A 66 4.68 21.31 0.22
CA LYS A 66 4.86 22.11 -1.00
C LYS A 66 3.77 21.87 -2.05
N LEU A 67 2.99 20.80 -1.90
CA LEU A 67 1.96 20.41 -2.85
C LEU A 67 0.60 20.92 -2.39
N SER A 68 -0.14 21.53 -3.32
CA SER A 68 -1.56 21.82 -3.11
C SER A 68 -2.40 20.58 -3.44
N CYS A 69 -3.48 20.37 -2.69
CA CYS A 69 -4.37 19.21 -2.81
C CYS A 69 -5.08 19.07 -4.16
N GLN A 70 -5.02 20.10 -5.00
CA GLN A 70 -5.66 20.12 -6.31
C GLN A 70 -4.75 19.60 -7.44
N LEU A 71 -3.51 19.23 -7.12
CA LEU A 71 -2.56 18.77 -8.13
C LEU A 71 -2.79 17.29 -8.46
N PRO A 72 -2.82 16.91 -9.75
CA PRO A 72 -2.84 15.51 -10.14
C PRO A 72 -1.50 14.86 -9.76
N LEU A 73 -1.52 13.56 -9.45
CA LEU A 73 -0.32 12.77 -9.13
C LEU A 73 0.79 12.87 -10.20
N THR A 74 0.42 13.08 -11.46
CA THR A 74 1.37 13.30 -12.55
C THR A 74 2.22 14.56 -12.40
N LYS A 75 1.72 15.57 -11.68
CA LYS A 75 2.43 16.84 -11.37
C LYS A 75 3.12 16.82 -10.00
N VAL A 76 2.97 15.75 -9.22
CA VAL A 76 3.68 15.55 -7.95
C VAL A 76 5.15 15.20 -8.20
N ARG A 77 5.44 14.54 -9.33
CA ARG A 77 6.79 14.47 -9.90
C ARG A 77 7.11 15.86 -10.46
N GLY A 78 8.16 16.51 -9.97
CA GLY A 78 8.60 17.85 -10.41
C GLY A 78 9.15 17.89 -11.84
N LEU A 79 8.34 17.47 -12.82
CA LEU A 79 8.52 17.67 -14.26
C LEU A 79 7.58 18.79 -14.75
#